data_AF-A0AAV9SBV9-F1
#
_entry.id   AF-A0AAV9SBV9-F1
#
_cell.length_a   1.000
_cell.length_b   1.000
_cell.length_c   1.000
_cell.angle_alpha   90.00
_cell.angle_beta   90.00
_cell.angle_gamma   90.00
#
_symmetry.space_group_name_H-M   'P 1'
#
loop_
_entity.id
_entity.type
_entity.pdbx_description
1 polymer ?
#
loop_
_entity_poly.entity_id
_entity_poly.type
_entity_poly.pdbx_seq_one_letter_code
_entity_poly.pdbx_strand_id
1 'polypeptide(L)'
;MATTEENNDSVGIEVILPEGKTAPWCPHGPTLLFEKIGKRGNNGRRFYACSACRDRKDCSFFQWEDEKVSEATMLAREAEMQSKRPRFTEQEYYNRFLKFSSLPHIEKTFCENCQILLLPAEHSAHSAHRTTGVTAAQLRRPSILLRPLENKKCNAQYLFTDRSAHFLLDTLAGLGYRKVLCVGTPRLQELIRLRNVEQKHEPMQSLLLDIDLRVSHGKQALGDVSDKERIKTPS
;
A
#
# COMPACT_ATOMS: atom_id res chain seq x y z
N MET A 1 44.73 5.25 -5.17
CA MET A 1 44.52 6.49 -4.40
C MET A 1 43.29 6.29 -3.56
N ALA A 2 43.48 6.13 -2.26
CA ALA A 2 42.42 5.88 -1.29
C ALA A 2 41.62 7.16 -1.08
N THR A 3 40.35 7.17 -1.47
CA THR A 3 39.41 8.23 -1.06
C THR A 3 38.96 7.92 0.36
N THR A 4 39.47 8.75 1.25
CA THR A 4 39.21 8.90 2.68
C THR A 4 37.76 8.64 3.07
N GLU A 5 37.59 7.77 4.07
CA GLU A 5 36.38 7.62 4.87
C GLU A 5 36.01 8.97 5.49
N GLU A 6 34.92 9.59 5.02
CA GLU A 6 34.37 10.78 5.68
C GLU A 6 33.89 10.39 7.07
N ASN A 7 34.52 11.04 8.05
CA ASN A 7 34.34 10.89 9.48
C ASN A 7 32.85 10.85 9.89
N ASN A 8 32.44 9.77 10.55
CA ASN A 8 31.05 9.46 10.93
C ASN A 8 30.59 10.28 12.16
N ASP A 9 30.65 11.62 12.06
CA ASP A 9 30.28 12.58 13.10
C ASP A 9 28.84 13.13 12.94
N SER A 10 27.96 12.39 12.24
CA SER A 10 26.56 12.79 12.10
C SER A 10 25.75 12.47 13.36
N VAL A 11 25.04 13.47 13.88
CA VAL A 11 24.17 13.36 15.06
C VAL A 11 22.72 13.04 14.66
N GLY A 12 22.34 13.31 13.41
CA GLY A 12 21.00 13.04 12.91
C GLY A 12 20.82 13.36 11.43
N ILE A 13 19.58 13.24 10.96
CA ILE A 13 19.15 13.61 9.61
C ILE A 13 17.93 14.51 9.74
N GLU A 14 17.93 15.62 9.02
CA GLU A 14 16.80 16.55 8.90
C GLU A 14 16.11 16.38 7.55
N VAL A 15 14.79 16.55 7.51
CA VAL A 15 14.01 16.63 6.28
C VAL A 15 13.76 18.09 5.95
N ILE A 16 14.21 18.53 4.78
CA ILE A 16 14.03 19.90 4.31
C ILE A 16 12.81 19.93 3.38
N LEU A 17 11.94 20.92 3.57
CA LEU A 17 10.77 21.15 2.71
C LEU A 17 11.07 22.32 1.77
N PRO A 18 11.56 22.07 0.54
CA PRO A 18 11.89 23.14 -0.38
C PRO A 18 10.63 23.80 -0.95
N GLU A 19 10.54 25.11 -0.85
CA GLU A 19 9.48 25.88 -1.50
C GLU A 19 9.75 25.99 -3.02
N GLY A 20 8.77 25.59 -3.85
CA GLY A 20 8.79 25.82 -5.29
C GLY A 20 9.71 24.93 -6.14
N LYS A 21 10.52 24.04 -5.55
CA LYS A 21 11.33 23.05 -6.31
C LYS A 21 10.61 21.71 -6.42
N THR A 22 10.55 21.16 -7.64
CA THR A 22 10.04 19.80 -7.85
C THR A 22 11.08 18.77 -7.46
N ALA A 23 10.75 17.91 -6.50
CA ALA A 23 11.61 16.81 -6.10
C ALA A 23 11.66 15.76 -7.23
N PRO A 24 12.84 15.14 -7.49
CA PRO A 24 12.92 14.05 -8.43
C PRO A 24 12.10 12.85 -7.93
N TRP A 25 11.64 12.04 -8.87
CA TRP A 25 10.80 10.88 -8.57
C TRP A 25 11.64 9.61 -8.46
N CYS A 26 11.22 8.75 -7.54
CA CYS A 26 11.64 7.36 -7.50
C CYS A 26 10.43 6.46 -7.83
N PRO A 27 10.60 5.14 -7.95
CA PRO A 27 9.48 4.21 -8.20
C PRO A 27 8.34 4.27 -7.17
N HIS A 28 8.58 4.85 -5.99
CA HIS A 28 7.61 5.00 -4.90
C HIS A 28 6.97 6.40 -4.82
N GLY A 29 7.26 7.28 -5.78
CA GLY A 29 6.75 8.66 -5.84
C GLY A 29 7.82 9.72 -5.61
N PRO A 30 7.41 10.97 -5.29
CA PRO A 30 8.33 12.06 -5.01
C PRO A 30 9.29 11.72 -3.87
N THR A 31 10.57 12.05 -4.07
CA THR A 31 11.61 11.90 -3.05
C THR A 31 11.53 13.02 -2.02
N LEU A 32 12.21 12.84 -0.89
CA LEU A 32 12.37 13.87 0.13
C LEU A 32 13.81 14.41 0.10
N LEU A 33 13.96 15.69 0.39
CA LEU A 33 15.26 16.34 0.54
C LEU A 33 15.72 16.17 1.99
N PHE A 34 16.93 15.62 2.17
CA PHE A 34 17.53 15.35 3.46
C PHE A 34 18.84 16.11 3.63
N GLU A 35 19.16 16.46 4.87
CA GLU A 35 20.44 17.04 5.28
C GLU A 35 20.99 16.27 6.48
N LYS A 36 22.27 15.86 6.46
CA LYS A 36 22.90 15.23 7.64
C LYS A 36 23.30 16.33 8.62
N ILE A 37 22.92 16.21 9.87
CA ILE A 37 23.33 17.16 10.91
C ILE A 37 24.65 16.68 11.52
N GLY A 38 25.72 17.46 11.38
CA GLY A 38 27.01 17.20 12.02
C GLY A 38 27.11 17.76 13.43
N LYS A 39 28.13 17.32 14.18
CA LYS A 39 28.46 17.92 15.48
C LYS A 39 28.81 19.42 15.30
N ARG A 40 28.37 20.26 16.24
CA ARG A 40 28.62 21.72 16.30
C ARG A 40 27.99 22.56 15.17
N GLY A 41 26.87 22.11 14.59
CA GLY A 41 26.14 22.91 13.60
C GLY A 41 26.75 22.94 12.19
N ASN A 42 27.75 22.09 11.93
CA ASN A 42 28.19 21.81 10.56
C ASN A 42 27.17 20.90 9.89
N ASN A 43 26.26 21.50 9.12
CA ASN A 43 25.32 20.74 8.32
C ASN A 43 26.03 20.14 7.11
N GLY A 44 25.69 18.89 6.81
CA GLY A 44 26.20 18.15 5.66
C GLY A 44 25.52 18.60 4.37
N ARG A 45 26.01 18.08 3.25
CA ARG A 45 25.43 18.34 1.94
C ARG A 45 24.02 17.74 1.83
N ARG A 46 23.12 18.44 1.14
CA ARG A 46 21.71 18.04 0.95
C ARG A 46 21.54 17.05 -0.19
N PHE A 47 20.67 16.06 0.00
CA PHE A 47 20.42 15.01 -0.99
C PHE A 47 18.96 14.55 -1.01
N TYR A 48 18.50 14.13 -2.17
CA TYR A 48 17.21 13.46 -2.37
C TYR A 48 17.33 11.95 -2.15
N ALA A 49 16.40 11.39 -1.39
CA ALA A 49 16.26 9.94 -1.21
C ALA A 49 14.78 9.51 -1.12
N CYS A 50 14.55 8.20 -1.21
CA CYS A 50 13.21 7.62 -1.19
C CYS A 50 12.43 8.00 0.08
N SER A 51 11.16 8.40 -0.09
CA SER A 51 10.23 8.72 1.01
C SER A 51 9.63 7.47 1.67
N ALA A 52 9.55 6.36 0.94
CA ALA A 52 8.90 5.13 1.38
C ALA A 52 9.87 4.01 1.83
N CYS A 53 11.11 4.02 1.34
CA CYS A 53 12.10 2.97 1.62
C CYS A 53 13.29 3.55 2.36
N ARG A 54 13.59 2.99 3.54
CA ARG A 54 14.71 3.41 4.39
C ARG A 54 16.04 2.76 3.99
N ASP A 55 16.00 1.64 3.25
CA ASP A 55 17.20 0.95 2.77
C ASP A 55 17.43 1.20 1.28
N ARG A 56 18.69 1.43 0.92
CA ARG A 56 19.13 1.59 -0.48
C ARG A 56 19.02 0.28 -1.28
N LYS A 57 18.95 -0.88 -0.60
CA LYS A 57 18.70 -2.17 -1.26
C LYS A 57 17.28 -2.28 -1.79
N ASP A 58 16.32 -1.67 -1.10
CA ASP A 58 14.92 -1.69 -1.50
C ASP A 58 14.61 -0.54 -2.49
N CYS A 59 15.24 0.62 -2.31
CA CYS A 59 15.23 1.70 -3.29
C CYS A 59 16.60 2.40 -3.35
N SER A 60 17.33 2.20 -4.44
CA SER A 60 18.68 2.73 -4.63
C SER A 60 18.75 4.22 -4.98
N PHE A 61 17.59 4.89 -5.11
CA PHE A 61 17.52 6.29 -5.51
C PHE A 61 18.32 7.18 -4.56
N PHE A 62 19.23 7.96 -5.14
CA PHE A 62 20.02 8.98 -4.45
C PHE A 62 20.42 10.05 -5.46
N GLN A 63 20.38 11.32 -5.06
CA GLN A 63 20.85 12.45 -5.87
C GLN A 63 21.22 13.62 -4.96
N TRP A 64 22.35 14.29 -5.17
CA TRP A 64 22.63 15.52 -4.43
C TRP A 64 21.76 16.69 -4.92
N GLU A 65 21.39 17.63 -4.05
CA GLU A 65 20.51 18.75 -4.44
C GLU A 65 21.08 19.57 -5.60
N ASP A 66 22.39 19.77 -5.60
CA ASP A 66 23.17 20.56 -6.56
C ASP A 66 23.74 19.74 -7.73
N GLU A 67 23.46 18.43 -7.78
CA GLU A 67 23.93 17.55 -8.85
C GLU A 67 23.17 17.79 -10.16
N LYS A 68 23.91 18.10 -11.22
CA LYS A 68 23.37 18.14 -12.59
C LYS A 68 23.22 16.72 -13.12
N VAL A 69 21.99 16.33 -13.42
CA VAL A 69 21.67 14.99 -13.93
C VAL A 69 21.77 14.98 -15.46
N SER A 70 22.52 14.03 -16.01
CA SER A 70 22.62 13.84 -17.46
C SER A 70 21.34 13.23 -18.05
N GLU A 71 21.10 13.43 -19.34
CA GLU A 71 19.96 12.82 -20.05
C GLU A 71 19.99 11.28 -19.96
N ALA A 72 21.17 10.67 -20.12
CA ALA A 72 21.34 9.22 -19.99
C ALA A 72 20.93 8.71 -18.58
N THR A 73 21.24 9.47 -17.54
CA THR A 73 20.84 9.14 -16.16
C THR A 73 19.33 9.27 -15.97
N MET A 74 18.70 10.29 -16.57
CA MET A 74 17.24 10.44 -16.54
C MET A 74 16.54 9.26 -17.22
N LEU A 75 16.99 8.86 -18.41
CA LEU A 75 16.44 7.72 -19.15
C LEU A 75 16.60 6.40 -18.38
N ALA A 76 17.77 6.17 -17.77
CA ALA A 76 18.00 4.99 -16.94
C ALA A 76 17.04 4.92 -15.74
N ARG A 77 16.76 6.07 -15.10
CA ARG A 77 15.80 6.16 -13.99
C ARG A 77 14.37 5.91 -14.45
N GLU A 78 13.97 6.43 -15.60
CA GLU A 78 12.65 6.17 -16.17
C GLU A 78 12.46 4.69 -16.49
N ALA A 79 13.47 4.03 -17.06
CA ALA A 79 13.44 2.59 -17.30
C ALA A 79 13.34 1.79 -15.98
N GLU A 80 14.10 2.18 -14.95
CA GLU A 80 14.00 1.55 -13.63
C GLU A 80 12.60 1.73 -13.02
N MET A 81 12.05 2.95 -13.04
CA MET A 81 10.69 3.24 -12.58
C MET A 81 9.67 2.38 -13.32
N GLN A 82 9.79 2.24 -14.64
CA GLN A 82 8.90 1.42 -15.45
C GLN A 82 8.97 -0.07 -15.06
N SER A 83 10.18 -0.59 -14.83
CA SER A 83 10.38 -1.99 -14.44
C SER A 83 9.85 -2.33 -13.04
N LYS A 84 9.84 -1.34 -12.14
CA LYS A 84 9.38 -1.49 -10.74
C LYS A 84 7.91 -1.15 -10.55
N ARG A 85 7.17 -0.84 -11.63
CA ARG A 85 5.74 -0.57 -11.53
C ARG A 85 5.00 -1.78 -10.96
N PRO A 86 3.94 -1.54 -10.15
CA PRO A 86 3.03 -2.60 -9.75
C PRO A 86 2.52 -3.37 -10.97
N ARG A 87 2.34 -4.69 -10.82
CA ARG A 87 1.87 -5.58 -11.89
C ARG A 87 0.55 -5.12 -12.51
N PHE A 88 -0.31 -4.51 -11.70
CA PHE A 88 -1.59 -3.95 -12.10
C PHE A 88 -1.72 -2.53 -11.56
N THR A 89 -2.34 -1.66 -12.35
CA THR A 89 -2.84 -0.36 -11.90
C THR A 89 -3.99 -0.55 -10.91
N GLU A 90 -4.32 0.50 -10.15
CA GLU A 90 -5.47 0.47 -9.24
C GLU A 90 -6.79 0.15 -9.96
N GLN A 91 -7.00 0.72 -11.15
CA GLN A 91 -8.18 0.45 -11.97
C GLN A 91 -8.23 -1.01 -12.43
N GLU A 92 -7.09 -1.60 -12.79
CA GLU A 92 -7.02 -3.01 -13.15
C GLU A 92 -7.28 -3.93 -11.95
N TYR A 93 -6.72 -3.62 -10.77
CA TYR A 93 -7.04 -4.34 -9.54
C TYR A 93 -8.54 -4.32 -9.25
N TYR A 94 -9.17 -3.16 -9.39
CA TYR A 94 -10.61 -3.00 -9.22
C TYR A 94 -11.41 -3.85 -10.23
N ASN A 95 -11.11 -3.71 -11.52
CA ASN A 95 -11.80 -4.43 -12.58
C ASN A 95 -11.63 -5.96 -12.46
N ARG A 96 -10.43 -6.41 -12.09
CA ARG A 96 -10.15 -7.83 -11.81
C ARG A 96 -10.95 -8.33 -10.62
N PHE A 97 -11.01 -7.55 -9.54
CA PHE A 97 -11.79 -7.90 -8.36
C PHE A 97 -13.29 -8.06 -8.67
N LEU A 98 -13.87 -7.17 -9.48
CA LEU A 98 -15.26 -7.29 -9.91
C LEU A 98 -15.50 -8.58 -10.70
N LYS A 99 -14.67 -8.84 -11.71
CA LYS A 99 -14.74 -10.09 -12.50
C LYS A 99 -14.61 -11.32 -11.62
N PHE A 100 -13.63 -11.33 -10.72
CA PHE A 100 -13.41 -12.43 -9.77
C PHE A 100 -14.61 -12.64 -8.84
N SER A 101 -15.20 -11.55 -8.34
CA SER A 101 -16.35 -11.60 -7.43
C SER A 101 -17.58 -12.23 -8.09
N SER A 102 -17.76 -12.03 -9.41
CA SER A 102 -18.84 -12.65 -10.19
C SER A 102 -18.63 -14.13 -10.53
N LEU A 103 -17.44 -14.70 -10.31
CA LEU A 103 -17.18 -16.10 -10.63
C LEU A 103 -17.96 -17.06 -9.70
N PRO A 104 -18.32 -18.26 -10.20
CA PRO A 104 -18.80 -19.35 -9.35
C PRO A 104 -17.79 -19.68 -8.25
N HIS A 105 -18.28 -20.15 -7.10
CA HIS A 105 -17.41 -20.44 -5.95
C HIS A 105 -16.28 -21.42 -6.27
N ILE A 106 -16.54 -22.43 -7.10
CA ILE A 106 -15.57 -23.46 -7.49
C ILE A 106 -14.40 -22.89 -8.33
N GLU A 107 -14.60 -21.75 -9.00
CA GLU A 107 -13.58 -21.12 -9.84
C GLU A 107 -12.75 -20.07 -9.08
N LYS A 108 -13.23 -19.63 -7.91
CA LYS A 108 -12.59 -18.58 -7.11
C LYS A 108 -11.29 -19.08 -6.49
N THR A 109 -10.19 -18.81 -7.17
CA THR A 109 -8.86 -19.30 -6.82
C THR A 109 -7.91 -18.14 -6.50
N PHE A 110 -7.12 -18.28 -5.43
CA PHE A 110 -6.05 -17.36 -5.06
C PHE A 110 -4.70 -18.05 -5.22
N CYS A 111 -3.73 -17.36 -5.83
CA CYS A 111 -2.36 -17.83 -5.93
C CYS A 111 -1.52 -17.35 -4.75
N GLU A 112 -1.02 -18.27 -3.93
CA GLU A 112 -0.19 -17.93 -2.78
C GLU A 112 1.23 -17.50 -3.18
N ASN A 113 1.76 -17.98 -4.30
CA ASN A 113 3.09 -17.55 -4.76
C ASN A 113 3.05 -16.12 -5.30
N CYS A 114 2.04 -15.81 -6.11
CA CYS A 114 1.91 -14.51 -6.77
C CYS A 114 1.14 -13.49 -5.94
N GLN A 115 0.45 -13.92 -4.88
CA GLN A 115 -0.37 -13.06 -4.00
C GLN A 115 -1.47 -12.30 -4.76
N ILE A 116 -2.18 -13.01 -5.65
CA ILE A 116 -3.25 -12.44 -6.51
C ILE A 116 -4.46 -13.37 -6.61
N LEU A 117 -5.63 -12.77 -6.79
CA LEU A 117 -6.85 -13.46 -7.23
C LEU A 117 -6.70 -13.84 -8.72
N LEU A 118 -6.90 -15.12 -9.04
CA LEU A 118 -6.76 -15.65 -10.39
C LEU A 118 -8.08 -15.60 -11.14
N LEU A 119 -8.05 -15.09 -12.37
CA LEU A 119 -9.13 -15.26 -13.32
C LEU A 119 -8.95 -16.60 -14.06
N PRO A 120 -10.03 -17.22 -14.60
CA PRO A 120 -9.95 -18.56 -15.19
C PRO A 120 -8.89 -18.72 -16.27
N ALA A 121 -8.67 -17.69 -17.10
CA ALA A 121 -7.67 -17.67 -18.16
C ALA A 121 -6.21 -17.75 -17.64
N GLU A 122 -5.97 -17.49 -16.35
CA GLU A 122 -4.65 -17.45 -15.74
C GLU A 122 -4.28 -18.77 -15.05
N HIS A 123 -5.22 -19.72 -14.94
CA HIS A 123 -5.01 -20.95 -14.16
C HIS A 123 -3.88 -21.81 -14.74
N SER A 124 -3.79 -21.93 -16.06
CA SER A 124 -2.75 -22.73 -16.73
C SER A 124 -1.34 -22.21 -16.42
N ALA A 125 -1.15 -20.90 -16.46
CA ALA A 125 0.11 -20.23 -16.13
C ALA A 125 0.49 -20.35 -14.64
N HIS A 126 -0.45 -20.75 -13.78
CA HIS A 126 -0.24 -20.93 -12.34
C HIS A 126 -0.36 -22.40 -11.92
N SER A 127 -0.31 -23.35 -12.87
CA SER A 127 -0.41 -24.79 -12.60
C SER A 127 0.68 -25.32 -11.67
N ALA A 128 1.88 -24.75 -11.73
CA ALA A 128 3.01 -25.09 -10.87
C ALA A 128 3.02 -24.29 -9.54
N HIS A 129 2.08 -23.37 -9.35
CA HIS A 129 2.00 -22.55 -8.13
C HIS A 129 1.05 -23.17 -7.11
N ARG A 130 1.30 -22.86 -5.83
CA ARG A 130 0.36 -23.15 -4.75
C ARG A 130 -0.85 -22.23 -4.88
N THR A 131 -2.03 -22.83 -4.95
CA THR A 131 -3.30 -22.13 -5.06
C THR A 131 -4.31 -22.65 -4.05
N THR A 132 -5.24 -21.79 -3.64
CA THR A 132 -6.30 -22.10 -2.66
C THR A 132 -7.63 -21.53 -3.12
N GLY A 133 -8.72 -22.24 -2.81
CA GLY A 133 -10.07 -21.71 -3.00
C GLY A 133 -10.35 -20.51 -2.10
N VAL A 134 -11.17 -19.58 -2.59
CA VAL A 134 -11.52 -18.34 -1.88
C VAL A 134 -13.01 -18.30 -1.54
N THR A 135 -13.30 -18.17 -0.26
CA THR A 135 -14.67 -17.99 0.25
C THR A 135 -15.13 -16.53 0.16
N ALA A 136 -16.45 -16.32 0.18
CA ALA A 136 -17.02 -14.97 0.24
C ALA A 136 -16.57 -14.20 1.50
N ALA A 137 -16.35 -14.89 2.63
CA ALA A 137 -15.87 -14.26 3.86
C ALA A 137 -14.41 -13.78 3.72
N GLN A 138 -13.54 -14.58 3.11
CA GLN A 138 -12.15 -14.20 2.84
C GLN A 138 -12.04 -13.03 1.85
N LEU A 139 -12.92 -12.95 0.84
CA LEU A 139 -12.96 -11.81 -0.07
C LEU A 139 -13.26 -10.48 0.62
N ARG A 140 -13.98 -10.51 1.75
CA ARG A 140 -14.25 -9.32 2.58
C ARG A 140 -13.10 -8.99 3.54
N ARG A 141 -12.10 -9.87 3.65
CA ARG A 141 -10.93 -9.71 4.53
C ARG A 141 -9.61 -9.99 3.79
N PRO A 142 -9.19 -9.12 2.85
CA PRO A 142 -7.94 -9.28 2.10
C PRO A 142 -6.71 -9.53 2.99
N SER A 143 -6.65 -8.94 4.19
CA SER A 143 -5.56 -9.11 5.16
C SER A 143 -5.42 -10.51 5.77
N ILE A 144 -6.35 -11.43 5.48
CA ILE A 144 -6.24 -12.86 5.82
C ILE A 144 -5.68 -13.66 4.63
N LEU A 145 -5.99 -13.25 3.40
CA LEU A 145 -5.50 -13.91 2.18
C LEU A 145 -4.07 -13.50 1.85
N LEU A 146 -3.79 -12.21 1.97
CA LEU A 146 -2.51 -11.62 1.63
C LEU A 146 -1.50 -11.86 2.74
N ARG A 147 -0.33 -12.39 2.36
CA ARG A 147 0.84 -12.44 3.21
C ARG A 147 1.28 -11.00 3.53
N PRO A 148 1.47 -10.66 4.81
CA PRO A 148 1.95 -9.33 5.19
C PRO A 148 3.35 -9.05 4.60
N LEU A 149 3.58 -7.81 4.17
CA LEU A 149 4.91 -7.34 3.76
C LEU A 149 5.69 -6.89 5.00
N GLU A 150 6.35 -7.84 5.66
CA GLU A 150 6.98 -7.61 6.97
C GLU A 150 8.35 -6.91 6.89
N ASN A 151 8.86 -6.56 5.70
CA ASN A 151 10.12 -5.82 5.60
C ASN A 151 10.00 -4.46 6.31
N LYS A 152 10.59 -4.39 7.50
CA LYS A 152 10.59 -3.22 8.39
C LYS A 152 11.20 -1.96 7.79
N LYS A 153 11.93 -2.08 6.69
CA LYS A 153 12.60 -0.95 6.01
C LYS A 153 11.76 -0.36 4.88
N CYS A 154 10.63 -0.98 4.53
CA CYS A 154 9.71 -0.52 3.49
C CYS A 154 8.27 -0.50 4.01
N ASN A 155 7.59 -1.64 3.96
CA ASN A 155 6.16 -1.72 4.25
C ASN A 155 5.87 -1.86 5.74
N ALA A 156 6.70 -2.62 6.48
CA ALA A 156 6.53 -2.88 7.91
C ALA A 156 5.08 -3.26 8.30
N GLN A 157 4.44 -4.12 7.49
CA GLN A 157 3.02 -4.41 7.61
C GLN A 157 2.74 -5.35 8.80
N TYR A 158 2.61 -4.78 10.00
CA TYR A 158 2.23 -5.49 11.22
C TYR A 158 0.73 -5.38 11.44
N LEU A 159 0.02 -6.45 11.12
CA LEU A 159 -1.43 -6.47 11.17
C LEU A 159 -1.94 -6.67 12.61
N PHE A 160 -2.95 -5.89 13.00
CA PHE A 160 -3.63 -6.07 14.30
C PHE A 160 -4.15 -7.49 14.47
N THR A 161 -4.09 -8.03 15.69
CA THR A 161 -4.84 -9.23 16.04
C THR A 161 -6.35 -8.95 15.91
N ASP A 162 -7.17 -9.99 15.70
CA ASP A 162 -8.63 -9.83 15.67
C ASP A 162 -9.14 -9.15 16.94
N ARG A 163 -8.64 -9.57 18.12
CA ARG A 163 -9.04 -8.99 19.41
C ARG A 163 -8.76 -7.49 19.48
N SER A 164 -7.55 -7.07 19.09
CA SER A 164 -7.16 -5.65 19.10
C SER A 164 -7.95 -4.83 18.09
N ALA A 165 -8.19 -5.38 16.90
CA ALA A 165 -8.92 -4.69 15.85
C ALA A 165 -10.41 -4.49 16.21
N HIS A 166 -11.05 -5.47 16.84
CA HIS A 166 -12.43 -5.32 17.36
C HIS A 166 -12.48 -4.32 18.51
N PHE A 167 -11.54 -4.39 19.47
CA PHE A 167 -11.46 -3.39 20.53
C PHE A 167 -11.38 -1.96 19.99
N LEU A 168 -10.55 -1.72 18.97
CA LEU A 168 -10.46 -0.40 18.31
C LEU A 168 -11.77 0.00 17.64
N LEU A 169 -12.40 -0.92 16.89
CA LEU A 169 -13.69 -0.68 16.24
C LEU A 169 -14.79 -0.31 17.25
N ASP A 170 -14.92 -1.09 18.32
CA ASP A 170 -15.92 -0.89 19.35
C ASP A 170 -15.69 0.41 20.12
N THR A 171 -14.42 0.75 20.38
CA THR A 171 -14.05 2.03 21.00
C THR A 171 -14.45 3.20 20.10
N LEU A 172 -14.11 3.16 18.81
CA LEU A 172 -14.47 4.21 17.86
C LEU A 172 -16.00 4.37 17.73
N ALA A 173 -16.72 3.26 17.66
CA ALA A 173 -18.17 3.27 17.60
C ALA A 173 -18.81 3.80 18.90
N GLY A 174 -18.30 3.39 20.07
CA GLY A 174 -18.77 3.83 21.39
C GLY A 174 -18.54 5.32 21.64
N LEU A 175 -17.47 5.88 21.08
CA LEU A 175 -17.20 7.33 21.08
C LEU A 175 -18.06 8.11 20.06
N GLY A 176 -18.86 7.42 19.24
CA GLY A 176 -19.78 8.03 18.28
C GLY A 176 -19.12 8.50 16.98
N TYR A 177 -17.89 8.04 16.67
CA TYR A 177 -17.26 8.35 15.39
C TYR A 177 -18.01 7.67 14.23
N ARG A 178 -18.29 8.43 13.17
CA ARG A 178 -19.01 7.93 11.98
C ARG A 178 -18.16 7.89 10.72
N LYS A 179 -17.00 8.54 10.72
CA LYS A 179 -16.07 8.61 9.59
C LYS A 179 -14.67 8.31 10.10
N VAL A 180 -14.02 7.30 9.53
CA VAL A 180 -12.70 6.84 9.96
C VAL A 180 -11.75 6.80 8.76
N LEU A 181 -10.74 7.66 8.78
CA LEU A 181 -9.64 7.61 7.82
C LEU A 181 -8.60 6.60 8.31
N CYS A 182 -8.56 5.44 7.67
CA CYS A 182 -7.63 4.37 7.99
C CYS A 182 -6.33 4.58 7.20
N VAL A 183 -5.28 5.08 7.85
CA VAL A 183 -3.95 5.18 7.24
C VAL A 183 -3.12 3.98 7.67
N GLY A 184 -2.72 3.10 6.74
CA GLY A 184 -1.92 1.90 7.03
C GLY A 184 -2.59 0.88 7.96
N THR A 185 -3.93 0.85 7.99
CA THR A 185 -4.71 0.01 8.93
C THR A 185 -5.76 -0.85 8.22
N PRO A 186 -5.34 -1.74 7.29
CA PRO A 186 -6.27 -2.51 6.46
C PRO A 186 -7.24 -3.37 7.27
N ARG A 187 -6.77 -4.03 8.34
CA ARG A 187 -7.63 -4.89 9.20
C ARG A 187 -8.76 -4.13 9.88
N LEU A 188 -8.50 -2.92 10.36
CA LEU A 188 -9.53 -2.10 11.00
C LEU A 188 -10.58 -1.69 9.96
N GLN A 189 -10.13 -1.28 8.77
CA GLN A 189 -11.03 -0.89 7.68
C GLN A 189 -11.93 -2.05 7.21
N GLU A 190 -11.37 -3.26 7.11
CA GLU A 190 -12.12 -4.49 6.80
C GLU A 190 -13.23 -4.75 7.84
N LEU A 191 -12.90 -4.64 9.14
CA LEU A 191 -13.88 -4.84 10.21
C LEU A 191 -14.98 -3.77 10.22
N ILE A 192 -14.63 -2.50 9.96
CA ILE A 192 -15.63 -1.43 9.82
C ILE A 192 -16.65 -1.79 8.71
N ARG A 193 -16.16 -2.30 7.57
CA ARG A 193 -17.02 -2.71 6.45
C ARG A 193 -17.89 -3.91 6.79
N LEU A 194 -17.33 -4.91 7.46
CA LEU A 194 -18.09 -6.07 7.92
C LEU A 194 -19.22 -5.66 8.89
N ARG A 195 -18.92 -4.79 9.85
CA ARG A 195 -19.91 -4.23 10.78
C ARG A 195 -21.08 -3.57 10.06
N ASN A 196 -20.80 -2.81 8.98
CA ASN A 196 -21.86 -2.15 8.21
C ASN A 196 -22.79 -3.14 7.49
N VAL A 197 -22.25 -4.28 7.03
CA VAL A 197 -23.04 -5.34 6.38
C VAL A 197 -23.96 -6.05 7.37
N GLU A 198 -23.57 -6.16 8.64
CA GLU A 198 -24.42 -6.77 9.67
C GLU A 198 -25.68 -5.95 10.00
N GLN A 199 -25.75 -4.67 9.61
CA GLN A 199 -26.90 -3.77 9.77
C GLN A 199 -27.45 -3.65 11.21
N LYS A 200 -26.68 -4.05 12.23
CA LYS A 200 -27.06 -3.93 13.65
C LYS A 200 -26.94 -2.51 14.20
N HIS A 201 -26.19 -1.66 13.51
CA HIS A 201 -25.85 -0.33 13.96
C HIS A 201 -25.80 0.65 12.79
N GLU A 202 -25.82 1.95 13.10
CA GLU A 202 -25.57 3.01 12.12
C GLU A 202 -24.25 2.77 11.36
N PRO A 203 -24.26 2.87 10.01
CA PRO A 203 -23.08 2.66 9.19
C PRO A 203 -21.94 3.64 9.51
N MET A 204 -20.71 3.12 9.57
CA MET A 204 -19.50 3.91 9.74
C MET A 204 -18.75 3.98 8.40
N GLN A 205 -18.56 5.20 7.88
CA GLN A 205 -17.78 5.41 6.66
C GLN A 205 -16.30 5.19 6.94
N SER A 206 -15.61 4.52 6.02
CA SER A 206 -14.16 4.32 6.09
C SER A 206 -13.48 4.50 4.74
N LEU A 207 -12.27 5.07 4.77
CA LEU A 207 -11.36 5.17 3.63
C LEU A 207 -10.00 4.61 4.04
N LEU A 208 -9.40 3.77 3.20
CA LEU A 208 -8.06 3.22 3.42
C LEU A 208 -7.05 3.93 2.54
N LEU A 209 -6.04 4.54 3.17
CA LEU A 209 -4.83 5.04 2.54
C LEU A 209 -3.69 4.08 2.88
N ASP A 210 -3.20 3.36 1.89
CA ASP A 210 -2.13 2.37 2.04
C ASP A 210 -1.22 2.39 0.81
N ILE A 211 0.07 2.13 1.03
CA ILE A 211 1.06 2.00 -0.04
C ILE A 211 0.98 0.64 -0.72
N ASP A 212 0.47 -0.38 -0.02
CA ASP A 212 0.25 -1.71 -0.58
C ASP A 212 -1.02 -1.72 -1.43
N LEU A 213 -0.88 -1.54 -2.75
CA LEU A 213 -2.02 -1.61 -3.67
C LEU A 213 -2.75 -2.96 -3.61
N ARG A 214 -2.13 -4.04 -3.10
CA ARG A 214 -2.82 -5.33 -2.98
C ARG A 214 -3.93 -5.29 -1.92
N VAL A 215 -3.90 -4.40 -0.94
CA VAL A 215 -5.04 -4.29 0.01
C VAL A 215 -6.23 -3.53 -0.58
N SER A 216 -6.13 -3.02 -1.81
CA SER A 216 -7.22 -2.34 -2.52
C SER A 216 -8.33 -3.29 -3.02
N HIS A 217 -8.10 -4.60 -3.03
CA HIS A 217 -9.11 -5.60 -3.36
C HIS A 217 -10.31 -5.43 -2.41
N GLY A 218 -11.48 -5.12 -2.97
CA GLY A 218 -12.70 -4.90 -2.18
C GLY A 218 -13.01 -3.44 -1.86
N LYS A 219 -12.26 -2.45 -2.38
CA LYS A 219 -12.51 -1.01 -2.15
C LYS A 219 -13.97 -0.56 -2.37
N GLN A 220 -14.77 -1.22 -3.22
CA GLN A 220 -16.13 -0.76 -3.55
C GLN A 220 -17.25 -1.82 -3.44
N ALA A 221 -16.94 -3.11 -3.43
CA ALA A 221 -17.97 -4.13 -3.70
C ALA A 221 -18.99 -4.39 -2.58
N LEU A 222 -18.81 -3.80 -1.40
CA LEU A 222 -19.76 -3.93 -0.29
C LEU A 222 -20.69 -2.71 -0.14
N GLY A 223 -20.44 -1.61 -0.86
CA GLY A 223 -21.35 -0.45 -0.90
C GLY A 223 -22.42 -0.60 -2.00
N ASP A 224 -22.03 -1.08 -3.17
CA ASP A 224 -22.90 -1.08 -4.35
C ASP A 224 -23.93 -2.22 -4.39
N VAL A 225 -23.73 -3.30 -3.61
CA VAL A 225 -24.70 -4.41 -3.55
C VAL A 225 -25.92 -4.00 -2.72
N SER A 226 -25.73 -3.30 -1.61
CA SER A 226 -26.84 -2.77 -0.79
C SER A 226 -27.63 -1.66 -1.47
N ASP A 227 -26.98 -0.81 -2.28
CA ASP A 227 -27.68 0.28 -2.96
C ASP A 227 -28.50 -0.19 -4.18
N LYS A 228 -28.13 -1.31 -4.82
CA LYS A 228 -28.90 -1.87 -5.93
C LYS A 228 -30.11 -2.70 -5.49
N GLU A 229 -30.09 -3.28 -4.29
CA GLU A 229 -31.25 -3.99 -3.74
C GLU A 229 -32.30 -3.05 -3.15
N ARG A 230 -31.92 -1.82 -2.75
CA ARG A 230 -32.85 -0.81 -2.21
C ARG A 230 -33.79 -0.17 -3.24
N ILE A 231 -33.53 -0.35 -4.53
CA ILE A 231 -34.29 0.27 -5.63
C ILE A 231 -35.39 -0.68 -6.18
N LYS A 232 -35.51 -1.91 -5.67
CA LYS A 232 -36.43 -2.93 -6.23
C LYS A 232 -37.67 -3.26 -5.40
N THR A 233 -38.02 -2.50 -4.36
CA THR A 233 -39.32 -2.64 -3.69
C THR A 233 -40.26 -1.51 -4.13
N PRO A 234 -41.26 -1.79 -4.99
CA PRO A 234 -42.31 -0.81 -5.28
C PRO A 234 -43.26 -0.75 -4.08
N SER A 235 -43.56 0.48 -3.66
CA SER A 235 -44.75 0.83 -2.88
C SER A 235 -46.02 0.55 -3.68
#